data_AF-A0A9Q0HEB5-F1
#
_entry.id   AF-A0A9Q0HEB5-F1
#
_cell.length_a   1.000
_cell.length_b   1.000
_cell.length_c   1.000
_cell.angle_alpha   90.00
_cell.angle_beta   90.00
_cell.angle_gamma   90.00
#
_symmetry.space_group_name_H-M   'P 1'
#
loop_
_entity.id
_entity.type
_entity.pdbx_description
1 polymer ?
#
loop_
_entity_poly.entity_id
_entity_poly.type
_entity_poly.pdbx_seq_one_letter_code
_entity_poly.pdbx_strand_id
1 'polypeptide(L)'
;MKESYPRWEDLHVDCLVMVFQKIGVESLILGIPFVCKSWYRASLNPLCWRYLCLPAHFNPFMARFMDEYRVKKHKSGIGFVKLLVHRSQGSIAWIEIPHWCSELQGLESISDELDQHRKMKARVSEI
;
A
#
# COMPACT_ATOMS: atom_id res chain seq x y z
N MET A 1 22.68 33.78 -11.23
CA MET A 1 21.86 32.60 -11.58
C MET A 1 21.61 31.84 -10.29
N LYS A 2 20.35 31.60 -9.89
CA LYS A 2 20.08 30.67 -8.78
C LYS A 2 20.25 29.26 -9.33
N GLU A 3 21.18 28.48 -8.79
CA GLU A 3 21.23 27.05 -9.06
C GLU A 3 19.90 26.44 -8.61
N SER A 4 19.15 25.91 -9.57
CA SER A 4 17.95 25.14 -9.29
C SER A 4 18.37 23.69 -9.22
N TYR A 5 18.50 23.16 -8.01
CA TYR A 5 18.74 21.74 -7.83
C TYR A 5 17.60 20.92 -8.43
N PRO A 6 17.88 19.73 -8.99
CA PRO A 6 16.85 18.82 -9.48
C PRO A 6 15.84 18.54 -8.35
N ARG A 7 14.56 18.75 -8.61
CA ARG A 7 13.50 18.50 -7.64
C ARG A 7 12.95 17.11 -7.84
N TRP A 8 12.65 16.42 -6.76
CA TRP A 8 12.02 15.10 -6.80
C TRP A 8 10.66 15.09 -7.52
N GLU A 9 9.95 16.21 -7.52
CA GLU A 9 8.67 16.35 -8.22
C GLU A 9 8.79 16.37 -9.75
N ASP A 10 9.98 16.69 -10.28
CA ASP A 10 10.29 16.71 -11.72
C ASP A 10 10.79 15.35 -12.23
N LEU A 11 10.96 14.36 -11.34
CA LEU A 11 11.40 13.02 -11.70
C LEU A 11 10.33 12.31 -12.56
N HIS A 12 10.77 11.51 -13.55
CA HIS A 12 9.84 10.73 -14.37
C HIS A 12 8.95 9.83 -13.49
N VAL A 13 7.69 9.68 -13.88
CA VAL A 13 6.69 8.92 -13.10
C VAL A 13 7.16 7.49 -12.82
N ASP A 14 7.79 6.83 -13.79
CA ASP A 14 8.29 5.46 -13.62
C ASP A 14 9.39 5.37 -12.56
N CYS A 15 10.24 6.39 -12.47
CA CYS A 15 11.27 6.47 -11.43
C CYS A 15 10.64 6.69 -10.05
N LEU A 16 9.62 7.55 -9.94
CA LEU A 16 8.86 7.70 -8.70
C LEU A 16 8.20 6.37 -8.30
N VAL A 17 7.58 5.66 -9.24
CA VAL A 17 6.95 4.35 -9.00
C VAL A 17 7.97 3.33 -8.47
N MET A 18 9.17 3.26 -9.06
CA MET A 18 10.24 2.36 -8.57
C MET A 18 10.66 2.67 -7.13
N VAL A 19 10.69 3.95 -6.74
CA VAL A 19 10.97 4.35 -5.35
C VAL A 19 9.79 3.98 -4.46
N PHE A 20 8.56 4.28 -4.90
CA PHE A 20 7.32 4.08 -4.14
C PHE A 20 7.05 2.60 -3.81
N GLN A 21 7.48 1.69 -4.68
CA GLN A 21 7.47 0.24 -4.42
C GLN A 21 8.28 -0.19 -3.19
N LYS A 22 9.19 0.65 -2.67
CA LYS A 22 10.12 0.29 -1.59
C LYS A 22 9.78 0.90 -0.22
N ILE A 23 8.76 1.77 -0.13
CA ILE A 23 8.55 2.65 1.05
C ILE A 23 7.47 2.12 2.03
N GLY A 24 6.87 0.97 1.72
CA GLY A 24 5.85 0.32 2.53
C GLY A 24 4.46 0.95 2.41
N VAL A 25 3.44 0.21 2.88
CA VAL A 25 2.02 0.58 2.74
C VAL A 25 1.69 1.86 3.51
N GLU A 26 2.29 2.06 4.68
CA GLU A 26 2.01 3.23 5.50
C GLU A 26 2.38 4.52 4.77
N SER A 27 3.59 4.61 4.22
CA SER A 27 4.05 5.78 3.46
C SER A 27 3.23 5.96 2.18
N LEU A 28 2.91 4.88 1.46
CA LEU A 28 2.11 4.92 0.23
C LEU A 28 0.71 5.49 0.43
N ILE A 29 0.15 5.36 1.64
CA ILE A 29 -1.19 5.84 1.99
C ILE A 29 -1.13 7.20 2.69
N LEU A 30 -0.31 7.34 3.74
CA LEU A 30 -0.35 8.49 4.65
C LEU A 30 0.75 9.53 4.39
N GLY A 31 1.70 9.24 3.50
CA GLY A 31 2.80 10.16 3.19
C GLY A 31 2.77 10.64 1.74
N ILE A 32 3.10 9.73 0.83
CA ILE A 32 3.32 10.01 -0.60
C ILE A 32 2.18 10.80 -1.26
N PRO A 33 0.89 10.48 -1.05
CA PRO A 33 -0.22 11.21 -1.67
C PRO A 33 -0.29 12.70 -1.27
N PHE A 34 0.33 13.07 -0.16
CA PHE A 34 0.21 14.41 0.45
C PHE A 34 1.45 15.29 0.26
N VAL A 35 2.51 14.79 -0.40
CA VAL A 35 3.73 15.57 -0.66
C VAL A 35 3.50 16.63 -1.74
N CYS A 36 3.09 16.19 -2.94
CA CYS A 36 2.76 17.09 -4.05
C CYS A 36 1.87 16.38 -5.09
N LYS A 37 1.37 17.14 -6.08
CA LYS A 37 0.51 16.59 -7.14
C LYS A 37 1.19 15.51 -7.99
N SER A 38 2.49 15.65 -8.25
CA SER A 38 3.27 14.68 -9.03
C SER A 38 3.34 13.33 -8.29
N TRP A 39 3.65 13.38 -6.99
CA TRP A 39 3.72 12.20 -6.13
C TRP A 39 2.35 11.55 -5.92
N TYR A 40 1.29 12.35 -5.74
CA TYR A 40 -0.08 11.85 -5.70
C TYR A 40 -0.42 11.06 -6.97
N ARG A 41 -0.14 11.60 -8.16
CA ARG A 41 -0.42 10.91 -9.43
C ARG A 41 0.38 9.62 -9.57
N ALA A 42 1.67 9.65 -9.21
CA ALA A 42 2.52 8.47 -9.24
C ALA A 42 2.06 7.37 -8.26
N SER A 43 1.53 7.71 -7.08
CA SER A 43 1.04 6.74 -6.10
C SER A 43 -0.26 6.03 -6.52
N LEU A 44 -0.97 6.57 -7.53
CA LEU A 44 -2.12 5.90 -8.14
C LEU A 44 -1.71 4.78 -9.09
N ASN A 45 -0.44 4.71 -9.51
CA ASN A 45 0.02 3.66 -10.40
C ASN A 45 -0.09 2.28 -9.69
N PRO A 46 -0.75 1.29 -10.31
CA PRO A 46 -0.93 -0.04 -9.74
C PRO A 46 0.38 -0.72 -9.32
N LEU A 47 1.48 -0.43 -10.02
CA LEU A 47 2.80 -0.99 -9.72
C LEU A 47 3.35 -0.53 -8.37
N CYS A 48 2.92 0.60 -7.81
CA CYS A 48 3.27 1.01 -6.45
C CYS A 48 2.76 0.02 -5.39
N TRP A 49 1.72 -0.75 -5.73
CA TRP A 49 1.02 -1.69 -4.84
C TRP A 49 1.40 -3.15 -5.13
N ARG A 50 2.50 -3.37 -5.88
CA ARG A 50 2.97 -4.70 -6.28
C ARG A 50 3.56 -5.51 -5.12
N TYR A 51 4.22 -4.83 -4.18
CA TYR A 51 4.87 -5.41 -3.01
C TYR A 51 4.28 -4.75 -1.77
N LEU A 52 3.43 -5.48 -1.05
CA LEU A 52 2.69 -4.95 0.09
C LEU A 52 3.24 -5.54 1.39
N CYS A 53 3.93 -4.73 2.18
CA CYS A 53 4.23 -5.06 3.57
C CYS A 53 3.20 -4.36 4.45
N LEU A 54 2.30 -5.13 5.08
CA LEU A 54 1.30 -4.55 5.97
C LEU A 54 1.95 -4.04 7.27
N PRO A 55 1.39 -3.00 7.91
CA PRO A 55 1.96 -2.43 9.13
C PRO A 55 2.04 -3.45 10.26
N ALA A 56 3.18 -3.52 10.95
CA ALA A 56 3.35 -4.38 12.13
C ALA A 56 2.38 -3.99 13.27
N HIS A 57 2.12 -2.69 13.43
CA HIS A 57 1.20 -2.15 14.43
C HIS A 57 -0.09 -1.63 13.78
N PHE A 58 -1.06 -2.51 13.58
CA PHE A 58 -2.29 -2.18 12.85
C PHE A 58 -3.13 -1.08 13.49
N ASN A 59 -3.37 -1.14 14.81
CA ASN A 59 -4.30 -0.22 15.47
C ASN A 59 -3.84 1.25 15.43
N PRO A 60 -2.58 1.60 15.79
CA PRO A 60 -2.09 2.97 15.65
C PRO A 60 -2.11 3.47 14.21
N PHE A 61 -1.73 2.60 13.26
CA PHE A 61 -1.79 2.90 11.83
C PHE A 61 -3.24 3.21 11.38
N MET A 62 -4.20 2.36 11.75
CA MET A 62 -5.60 2.53 11.38
C MET A 62 -6.22 3.78 11.99
N ALA A 63 -5.87 4.13 13.23
CA ALA A 63 -6.32 5.36 13.87
C ALA A 63 -5.89 6.58 13.04
N ARG A 64 -4.61 6.64 12.64
CA ARG A 64 -4.08 7.71 11.78
C ARG A 64 -4.73 7.71 10.40
N PHE A 65 -4.90 6.54 9.79
CA PHE A 65 -5.57 6.41 8.50
C PHE A 65 -7.01 6.92 8.54
N MET A 66 -7.77 6.58 9.57
CA MET A 66 -9.14 7.03 9.71
C MET A 66 -9.23 8.54 9.92
N ASP A 67 -8.31 9.13 10.68
CA ASP A 67 -8.23 10.57 10.89
C ASP A 67 -7.90 11.33 9.60
N GLU A 68 -6.81 10.93 8.92
CA GLU A 68 -6.32 11.58 7.69
C GLU A 68 -7.38 11.57 6.58
N TYR A 69 -8.09 10.45 6.42
CA TYR A 69 -9.14 10.28 5.41
C TYR A 69 -10.55 10.58 5.92
N ARG A 70 -10.71 11.03 7.17
CA ARG A 70 -11.99 11.34 7.83
C ARG A 70 -13.00 10.19 7.73
N VAL A 71 -12.51 8.95 7.87
CA VAL A 71 -13.31 7.73 7.80
C VAL A 71 -14.06 7.56 9.11
N LYS A 72 -15.37 7.83 9.10
CA LYS A 72 -16.22 7.82 10.30
C LYS A 72 -16.59 6.44 10.85
N LYS A 73 -16.37 5.37 10.08
CA LYS A 73 -16.72 3.99 10.47
C LYS A 73 -15.47 3.14 10.55
N HIS A 74 -15.31 2.40 11.64
CA HIS A 74 -14.22 1.44 11.79
C HIS A 74 -14.22 0.45 10.61
N LYS A 75 -13.08 0.35 9.93
CA LYS A 75 -12.85 -0.67 8.89
C LYS A 75 -12.17 -1.86 9.54
N SER A 76 -12.68 -3.07 9.28
CA SER A 76 -11.98 -4.29 9.69
C SER A 76 -10.63 -4.41 8.97
N GLY A 77 -9.70 -5.17 9.54
CA GLY A 77 -8.43 -5.53 8.89
C GLY A 77 -8.64 -6.08 7.48
N ILE A 78 -9.63 -6.96 7.30
CA ILE A 78 -10.03 -7.51 5.99
C ILE A 78 -10.45 -6.41 5.03
N GLY A 79 -11.28 -5.45 5.47
CA GLY A 79 -11.71 -4.35 4.62
C GLY A 79 -10.57 -3.44 4.20
N PHE A 80 -9.57 -3.26 5.06
CA PHE A 80 -8.34 -2.56 4.72
C PHE A 80 -7.49 -3.34 3.71
N VAL A 81 -7.29 -4.65 3.90
CA VAL A 81 -6.55 -5.47 2.92
C VAL A 81 -7.23 -5.45 1.55
N LYS A 82 -8.57 -5.57 1.49
CA LYS A 82 -9.34 -5.44 0.23
C LYS A 82 -9.11 -4.10 -0.46
N LEU A 83 -9.01 -3.01 0.29
CA LEU A 83 -8.67 -1.70 -0.27
C LEU A 83 -7.30 -1.74 -0.98
N LEU A 84 -6.28 -2.35 -0.36
CA LEU A 84 -4.94 -2.46 -0.96
C LEU A 84 -4.96 -3.33 -2.22
N VAL A 85 -5.65 -4.46 -2.17
CA VAL A 85 -5.83 -5.36 -3.31
C VAL A 85 -6.46 -4.62 -4.48
N HIS A 86 -7.57 -3.92 -4.25
CA HIS A 86 -8.22 -3.11 -5.28
C HIS A 86 -7.29 -2.05 -5.88
N ARG A 87 -6.46 -1.38 -5.05
CA ARG A 87 -5.50 -0.36 -5.54
C ARG A 87 -4.42 -0.95 -6.44
N SER A 88 -4.10 -2.23 -6.28
CA SER A 88 -3.13 -2.91 -7.12
C SER A 88 -3.63 -3.27 -8.51
N GLN A 89 -4.95 -3.27 -8.74
CA GLN A 89 -5.55 -3.63 -10.03
C GLN A 89 -4.97 -4.95 -10.63
N GLY A 90 -4.77 -5.97 -9.77
CA GLY A 90 -4.19 -7.26 -10.16
C GLY A 90 -2.67 -7.29 -10.30
N SER A 91 -1.96 -6.23 -9.91
CA SER A 91 -0.50 -6.12 -10.02
C SER A 91 0.26 -6.66 -8.81
N ILE A 92 -0.40 -7.17 -7.77
CA ILE A 92 0.30 -7.73 -6.59
C ILE A 92 1.13 -8.93 -7.02
N ALA A 93 2.42 -8.86 -6.67
CA ALA A 93 3.35 -9.98 -6.77
C ALA A 93 3.64 -10.58 -5.39
N TRP A 94 3.56 -9.78 -4.33
CA TRP A 94 3.91 -10.21 -2.98
C TRP A 94 3.15 -9.41 -1.93
N ILE A 95 2.67 -10.11 -0.90
CA ILE A 95 2.09 -9.52 0.30
C ILE A 95 2.70 -10.21 1.52
N GLU A 96 3.16 -9.39 2.47
CA GLU A 96 3.55 -9.84 3.81
C GLU A 96 2.42 -9.59 4.77
N ILE A 97 2.03 -10.65 5.45
CA ILE A 97 0.88 -10.69 6.35
C ILE A 97 1.41 -10.81 7.79
N PRO A 98 1.31 -9.75 8.62
CA PRO A 98 1.73 -9.77 10.00
C PRO A 98 0.87 -10.71 10.84
N HIS A 99 1.38 -11.14 12.00
CA HIS A 99 0.69 -12.09 12.88
C HIS A 99 -0.69 -11.65 13.38
N TRP A 100 -0.95 -10.35 13.52
CA TRP A 100 -2.29 -9.86 13.88
C TRP A 100 -3.32 -10.12 12.76
N CYS A 101 -2.85 -10.41 11.54
CA CYS A 101 -3.65 -10.66 10.36
C CYS A 101 -3.89 -12.18 10.13
N SER A 102 -3.14 -13.08 10.78
CA SER A 102 -3.33 -14.54 10.66
C SER A 102 -4.65 -15.07 11.26
N GLU A 103 -5.29 -14.31 12.15
CA GLU A 103 -6.58 -14.68 12.77
C GLU A 103 -7.80 -14.21 11.97
N LEU A 104 -7.59 -13.53 10.83
CA LEU A 104 -8.70 -13.03 10.01
C LEU A 104 -9.30 -14.17 9.17
N GLN A 105 -10.48 -14.65 9.60
CA GLN A 105 -11.31 -15.64 8.91
C GLN A 105 -11.64 -15.30 7.42
N GLY A 106 -11.32 -14.10 6.93
CA GLY A 106 -11.58 -13.66 5.56
C GLY A 106 -10.39 -13.74 4.60
N LEU A 107 -9.25 -14.32 5.02
CA LEU A 107 -8.08 -14.49 4.15
C LEU A 107 -8.37 -15.41 2.96
N GLU A 108 -9.26 -16.39 3.10
CA GLU A 108 -9.70 -17.27 2.01
C GLU A 108 -10.39 -16.46 0.89
N SER A 109 -11.30 -15.55 1.26
CA SER A 109 -11.95 -14.65 0.30
C SER A 109 -10.98 -13.70 -0.40
N ILE A 110 -9.89 -13.33 0.27
CA ILE A 110 -8.84 -12.49 -0.31
C ILE A 110 -7.96 -13.36 -1.21
N SER A 111 -7.64 -14.58 -0.80
CA SER A 111 -6.90 -15.56 -1.60
C SER A 111 -7.60 -15.86 -2.91
N ASP A 112 -8.92 -16.07 -2.91
CA ASP A 112 -9.72 -16.31 -4.13
C ASP A 112 -9.66 -15.11 -5.10
N GLU A 113 -9.74 -13.89 -4.57
CA GLU A 113 -9.62 -12.64 -5.35
C GLU A 113 -8.20 -12.48 -5.94
N LEU A 114 -7.19 -13.01 -5.26
CA LEU A 114 -5.78 -12.94 -5.64
C LEU A 114 -5.35 -14.10 -6.57
N ASP A 115 -5.94 -15.28 -6.43
CA ASP A 115 -5.64 -16.48 -7.22
C ASP A 115 -6.09 -16.34 -8.68
N GLN A 116 -7.14 -15.55 -8.92
CA GLN A 116 -7.52 -15.15 -10.29
C GLN A 116 -6.39 -14.44 -11.05
N HIS A 117 -5.40 -13.89 -10.33
CA HIS A 117 -4.25 -13.16 -10.89
C HIS A 117 -2.91 -13.95 -10.90
N ARG A 118 -2.93 -15.23 -10.47
CA ARG A 118 -1.94 -16.29 -10.76
C ARG A 118 -0.44 -16.06 -10.46
N LYS A 119 -0.04 -15.10 -9.59
CA LYS A 119 1.40 -14.84 -9.29
C LYS A 119 1.75 -14.42 -7.85
N MET A 120 0.94 -14.76 -6.86
CA MET A 120 1.23 -14.35 -5.48
C MET A 120 2.00 -15.40 -4.69
N LYS A 121 3.09 -14.96 -4.04
CA LYS A 121 3.71 -15.67 -2.92
C LYS A 121 3.32 -14.95 -1.65
N ALA A 122 2.38 -15.49 -0.88
CA ALA A 122 2.16 -15.08 0.50
C ALA A 122 3.22 -15.76 1.38
N ARG A 123 3.89 -14.99 2.23
CA ARG A 123 4.73 -15.54 3.30
C ARG A 123 4.25 -14.92 4.59
N VAL A 124 3.83 -15.76 5.54
CA VAL A 124 3.64 -15.35 6.93
C VAL A 124 5.05 -15.17 7.49
N SER A 125 5.37 -13.99 7.99
CA SER A 125 6.62 -13.76 8.71
C SER A 125 6.60 -14.70 9.92
N GLU A 126 7.61 -15.55 10.11
CA GLU A 126 7.79 -16.31 11.35
C GLU A 126 8.70 -15.47 12.27
N ILE A 127 8.37 -15.41 13.56
CA ILE A 127 9.23 -14.83 14.61
C ILE A 127 10.44 -15.72 14.80
#